data_AF-A0A536F262-F1
#
_entry.id   AF-A0A536F262-F1
#
_cell.length_a   1.000
_cell.length_b   1.000
_cell.length_c   1.000
_cell.angle_alpha   90.00
_cell.angle_beta   90.00
_cell.angle_gamma   90.00
#
_symmetry.space_group_name_H-M   'P 1'
#
loop_
_entity.id
_entity.type
_entity.pdbx_description
1 polymer ?
#
loop_
_entity_poly.entity_id
_entity_poly.type
_entity_poly.pdbx_seq_one_letter_code
_entity_poly.pdbx_strand_id
1 'polypeptide(L)'
;VGTYGAFGSVTKERYEVVIEGTDDAVLTPQTQWREYEFKGKPTALKRRPPQIAPYHLRLDWLMWFAALSSPMYQEWFVPFLWKLLEADRPTLRLLARDPFQGKRPRFVRAQYYLYRFTTPAERRETGAWWHRELSGIYVPAVKLRG
;
A
#
# COMPACT_ATOMS: atom_id res chain seq x y z
N VAL A 1 29.47 -0.02 -14.29
CA VAL A 1 28.35 -0.17 -15.26
C VAL A 1 27.57 1.13 -15.25
N GLY A 2 27.56 1.86 -16.37
CA GLY A 2 27.06 3.24 -16.44
C GLY A 2 25.53 3.30 -16.60
N THR A 3 24.89 4.11 -15.76
CA THR A 3 23.44 4.30 -15.68
C THR A 3 23.02 5.50 -16.52
N TYR A 4 22.92 5.32 -17.84
CA TYR A 4 22.27 6.28 -18.74
C TYR A 4 20.84 5.83 -19.02
N GLY A 5 19.95 6.07 -18.07
CA GLY A 5 18.52 5.80 -18.15
C GLY A 5 17.84 6.23 -16.85
N ALA A 6 16.55 6.58 -16.90
CA ALA A 6 15.80 7.06 -15.73
C ALA A 6 15.83 6.09 -14.52
N PHE A 7 16.23 4.83 -14.73
CA PHE A 7 16.53 3.86 -13.69
C PHE A 7 17.85 3.15 -13.99
N GLY A 8 18.77 3.12 -13.02
CA GLY A 8 20.06 2.44 -13.15
C GLY A 8 19.99 0.91 -13.10
N SER A 9 18.87 0.37 -12.62
CA SER A 9 18.51 -1.04 -12.63
C SER A 9 16.99 -1.18 -12.57
N VAL A 10 16.46 -2.26 -13.14
CA VAL A 10 15.03 -2.59 -13.09
C VAL A 10 14.85 -3.75 -12.12
N THR A 11 13.91 -3.63 -11.18
CA THR A 11 13.59 -4.69 -10.23
C THR A 11 13.00 -5.91 -10.94
N LYS A 12 13.50 -7.11 -10.61
CA LYS A 12 12.97 -8.38 -11.11
C LYS A 12 11.74 -8.84 -10.32
N GLU A 13 11.69 -8.49 -9.05
CA GLU A 13 10.61 -8.80 -8.12
C GLU A 13 9.78 -7.55 -7.85
N ARG A 14 8.48 -7.74 -7.59
CA ARG A 14 7.55 -6.66 -7.30
C ARG A 14 7.16 -6.70 -5.83
N TYR A 15 7.90 -5.96 -5.01
CA TYR A 15 7.46 -5.72 -3.64
C TYR A 15 6.46 -4.57 -3.59
N GLU A 16 5.53 -4.62 -2.64
CA GLU A 16 4.54 -3.59 -2.41
C GLU A 16 4.36 -3.38 -0.91
N VAL A 17 4.27 -2.10 -0.52
CA VAL A 17 3.84 -1.69 0.82
C VAL A 17 2.32 -1.57 0.82
N VAL A 18 1.66 -2.32 1.70
CA VAL A 18 0.21 -2.32 1.91
C VAL A 18 -0.08 -1.62 3.22
N ILE A 19 -0.94 -0.60 3.21
CA ILE A 19 -1.30 0.17 4.40
C ILE A 19 -2.67 -0.29 4.89
N GLU A 20 -2.74 -0.61 6.18
CA GLU A 20 -3.93 -1.12 6.83
C GLU A 20 -4.24 -0.27 8.05
N GLY A 21 -5.54 -0.07 8.31
CA GLY A 21 -6.00 0.50 9.57
C GLY A 21 -6.86 -0.49 10.35
N THR A 22 -7.11 -0.17 11.61
CA THR A 22 -8.17 -0.79 12.43
C THR A 22 -8.77 0.26 13.37
N ASP A 23 -10.04 0.14 13.66
CA ASP A 23 -10.76 0.91 14.70
C ASP A 23 -10.92 0.10 16.00
N ASP A 24 -10.34 -1.09 16.08
CA ASP A 24 -10.32 -1.90 17.30
C ASP A 24 -9.68 -1.12 18.45
N ALA A 25 -10.29 -1.26 19.64
CA ALA A 25 -9.83 -0.53 20.81
C ALA A 25 -8.45 -0.98 21.31
N VAL A 26 -8.16 -2.27 21.14
CA VAL A 26 -6.94 -2.96 21.60
C VAL A 26 -6.48 -3.91 20.50
N LEU A 27 -5.16 -3.99 20.28
CA LEU A 27 -4.58 -4.91 19.32
C LEU A 27 -4.52 -6.32 19.90
N THR A 28 -5.09 -7.28 19.20
CA THR A 28 -5.07 -8.71 19.51
C THR A 28 -4.71 -9.50 18.25
N PRO A 29 -4.42 -10.81 18.34
CA PRO A 29 -4.24 -11.65 17.17
C PRO A 29 -5.48 -11.71 16.25
N GLN A 30 -6.66 -11.39 16.76
CA GLN A 30 -7.93 -11.39 16.01
C GLN A 30 -8.30 -10.00 15.46
N THR A 31 -7.45 -8.99 15.66
CA THR A 31 -7.71 -7.63 15.20
C THR A 31 -8.02 -7.59 13.71
N GLN A 32 -9.13 -6.92 13.37
CA GLN A 32 -9.57 -6.80 12.00
C GLN A 32 -8.87 -5.61 11.32
N TRP A 33 -8.00 -5.92 10.38
CA TRP A 33 -7.27 -4.95 9.58
C TRP A 33 -7.98 -4.72 8.24
N ARG A 34 -8.09 -3.46 7.84
CA ARG A 34 -8.71 -3.05 6.58
C ARG A 34 -7.74 -2.21 5.77
N GLU A 35 -7.59 -2.57 4.50
CA GLU A 35 -6.64 -1.93 3.58
C GLU A 35 -7.16 -0.61 3.00
N TYR A 36 -6.26 0.37 2.91
CA TYR A 36 -6.46 1.54 2.06
C TYR A 36 -6.13 1.20 0.61
N GLU A 37 -7.08 1.41 -0.31
CA GLU A 37 -6.86 1.10 -1.72
C GLU A 37 -6.35 2.31 -2.49
N PHE A 38 -5.34 2.11 -3.34
CA PHE A 38 -4.78 3.16 -4.17
C PHE A 38 -5.29 3.08 -5.62
N LYS A 39 -5.13 4.19 -6.36
CA LYS A 39 -5.75 4.36 -7.69
C LYS A 39 -5.10 3.50 -8.77
N GLY A 40 -3.79 3.33 -8.72
CA GLY A 40 -2.98 2.57 -9.67
C GLY A 40 -2.32 1.32 -9.09
N LYS A 41 -2.02 1.28 -7.79
CA LYS A 41 -1.35 0.11 -7.17
C LYS A 41 -2.24 -1.14 -7.17
N PRO A 42 -1.65 -2.36 -7.12
CA PRO A 42 -2.38 -3.62 -7.09
C PRO A 42 -2.95 -3.95 -5.70
N THR A 43 -3.50 -2.97 -4.97
CA THR A 43 -4.07 -3.23 -3.62
C THR A 43 -5.26 -4.19 -3.71
N ALA A 44 -6.22 -3.92 -4.60
CA ALA A 44 -7.32 -4.83 -4.86
C ALA A 44 -6.86 -5.97 -5.79
N LEU A 45 -6.63 -7.17 -5.22
CA LEU A 45 -6.04 -8.31 -5.94
C LEU A 45 -6.87 -8.81 -7.14
N LYS A 46 -8.19 -8.58 -7.10
CA LYS A 46 -9.11 -8.90 -8.20
C LYS A 46 -9.22 -7.80 -9.26
N ARG A 47 -8.61 -6.63 -9.04
CA ARG A 47 -8.61 -5.54 -10.01
C ARG A 47 -7.54 -5.78 -11.06
N ARG A 48 -7.94 -5.75 -12.33
CA ARG A 48 -7.01 -5.71 -13.46
C ARG A 48 -6.08 -4.50 -13.31
N PRO A 49 -4.79 -4.59 -13.65
CA PRO A 49 -3.92 -3.42 -13.72
C PRO A 49 -4.52 -2.35 -14.63
N PRO A 50 -4.70 -1.10 -14.14
CA PRO A 50 -5.31 -0.04 -14.94
C PRO A 50 -4.31 0.57 -15.93
N GLN A 51 -4.83 1.12 -17.03
CA GLN A 51 -4.07 2.04 -17.89
C GLN A 51 -4.16 3.44 -17.27
N ILE A 52 -3.02 3.96 -16.81
CA ILE A 52 -2.96 5.25 -16.08
C ILE A 52 -2.53 6.42 -16.96
N ALA A 53 -1.75 6.15 -18.01
CA ALA A 53 -1.34 7.19 -18.96
C ALA A 53 -2.57 7.90 -19.55
N PRO A 54 -2.53 9.24 -19.68
CA PRO A 54 -1.39 10.14 -19.50
C PRO A 54 -1.23 10.74 -18.09
N TYR A 55 -2.02 10.29 -17.11
CA TYR A 55 -1.99 10.84 -15.75
C TYR A 55 -0.75 10.40 -14.95
N HIS A 56 -0.38 11.19 -13.95
CA HIS A 56 0.68 10.87 -13.00
C HIS A 56 0.11 10.75 -11.58
N LEU A 57 -0.14 9.53 -11.13
CA LEU A 57 -0.62 9.25 -9.76
C LEU A 57 0.52 9.40 -8.77
N ARG A 58 0.77 10.63 -8.29
CA ARG A 58 1.97 10.98 -7.49
C ARG A 58 2.13 10.13 -6.23
N LEU A 59 1.06 9.91 -5.46
CA LEU A 59 1.12 9.09 -4.24
C LEU A 59 1.41 7.62 -4.58
N ASP A 60 0.71 7.04 -5.56
CA ASP A 60 0.97 5.67 -6.03
C ASP A 60 2.41 5.48 -6.51
N TRP A 61 2.97 6.48 -7.19
CA TRP A 61 4.35 6.51 -7.65
C TRP A 61 5.36 6.57 -6.49
N LEU A 62 5.11 7.44 -5.50
CA LEU A 62 5.93 7.48 -4.28
C LEU A 62 5.89 6.16 -3.50
N MET A 63 4.73 5.51 -3.44
CA MET A 63 4.58 4.20 -2.82
C MET A 63 5.34 3.09 -3.55
N TRP A 64 5.60 3.22 -4.86
CA TRP A 64 6.48 2.30 -5.58
C TRP A 64 7.93 2.44 -5.08
N PHE A 65 8.43 3.66 -4.92
CA PHE A 65 9.74 3.91 -4.30
C PHE A 65 9.81 3.46 -2.83
N ALA A 66 8.72 3.64 -2.06
CA ALA A 66 8.66 3.16 -0.69
C ALA A 66 8.92 1.65 -0.60
N ALA A 67 8.43 0.86 -1.57
CA ALA A 67 8.69 -0.57 -1.59
C ALA A 67 10.15 -0.94 -1.95
N LEU A 68 10.97 0.00 -2.44
CA LEU A 68 12.36 -0.23 -2.80
C LEU A 68 13.35 0.13 -1.69
N SER A 69 12.88 0.70 -0.58
CA SER A 69 13.75 1.26 0.47
C SER A 69 13.07 1.20 1.84
N SER A 70 13.87 1.28 2.92
CA SER A 70 13.33 1.42 4.28
C SER A 70 12.47 2.69 4.42
N PRO A 71 11.40 2.68 5.24
CA PRO A 71 10.59 3.88 5.50
C PRO A 71 11.41 5.05 6.05
N MET A 72 12.56 4.77 6.69
CA MET A 72 13.48 5.78 7.21
C MET A 72 14.08 6.66 6.10
N TYR A 73 14.11 6.18 4.86
CA TYR A 73 14.59 6.93 3.70
C TYR A 73 13.47 7.66 2.95
N GLN A 74 12.22 7.58 3.44
CA GLN A 74 11.04 8.16 2.82
C GLN A 74 10.39 9.16 3.79
N GLU A 75 10.92 10.38 3.87
CA GLU A 75 10.50 11.42 4.82
C GLU A 75 9.00 11.72 4.81
N TRP A 76 8.33 11.50 3.68
CA TRP A 76 6.89 11.71 3.52
C TRP A 76 6.02 10.58 4.07
N PHE A 77 6.56 9.35 4.22
CA PHE A 77 5.75 8.15 4.45
C PHE A 77 5.15 8.14 5.85
N VAL A 78 5.93 8.48 6.88
CA VAL A 78 5.42 8.50 8.25
C VAL A 78 4.41 9.64 8.46
N PRO A 79 4.65 10.90 8.00
CA PRO A 79 3.63 11.96 7.91
C PRO A 79 2.34 11.52 7.24
N PHE A 80 2.43 10.73 6.17
CA PHE A 80 1.27 10.16 5.50
C PHE A 80 0.48 9.21 6.42
N LEU A 81 1.14 8.30 7.16
CA LEU A 81 0.45 7.45 8.14
C LEU A 81 -0.26 8.26 9.24
N TRP A 82 0.36 9.35 9.72
CA TRP A 82 -0.28 10.26 10.67
C TRP A 82 -1.53 10.92 10.09
N LYS A 83 -1.47 11.37 8.85
CA LYS A 83 -2.64 11.96 8.16
C LYS A 83 -3.78 10.95 7.98
N LEU A 84 -3.47 9.67 7.78
CA LEU A 84 -4.49 8.60 7.77
C LEU A 84 -5.12 8.40 9.17
N LEU A 85 -4.32 8.41 10.24
CA LEU A 85 -4.82 8.34 11.63
C LEU A 85 -5.69 9.56 12.01
N GLU A 86 -5.41 10.72 11.41
CA GLU A 86 -6.21 11.94 11.56
C GLU A 86 -7.49 11.94 10.68
N ALA A 87 -7.63 10.98 9.77
CA ALA A 87 -8.64 10.98 8.71
C ALA A 87 -8.65 12.30 7.91
N ASP A 88 -7.47 12.82 7.59
CA ASP A 88 -7.30 14.07 6.86
C ASP A 88 -7.95 13.99 5.46
N ARG A 89 -9.02 14.78 5.25
CA ARG A 89 -9.83 14.70 4.03
C ARG A 89 -9.03 14.91 2.74
N PRO A 90 -8.15 15.93 2.62
CA PRO A 90 -7.30 16.09 1.45
C PRO A 90 -6.45 14.85 1.16
N THR A 91 -5.83 14.27 2.20
CA THR A 91 -5.03 13.05 2.09
C THR A 91 -5.86 11.86 1.64
N LEU A 92 -7.03 11.63 2.25
CA LEU A 92 -7.92 10.52 1.88
C LEU A 92 -8.39 10.59 0.42
N ARG A 93 -8.56 11.79 -0.15
CA ARG A 93 -8.91 11.97 -1.57
C ARG A 93 -7.81 11.52 -2.55
N LEU A 94 -6.58 11.34 -2.08
CA LEU A 94 -5.50 10.80 -2.91
C LEU A 94 -5.69 9.30 -3.16
N LEU A 95 -6.34 8.60 -2.23
CA LEU A 95 -6.64 7.17 -2.30
C LEU A 95 -7.85 6.89 -3.20
N ALA A 96 -7.95 5.64 -3.66
CA ALA A 96 -9.14 5.15 -4.36
C ALA A 96 -10.26 4.80 -3.38
N ARG A 97 -9.90 4.20 -2.23
CA ARG A 97 -10.85 3.81 -1.19
C ARG A 97 -10.25 4.01 0.19
N ASP A 98 -11.01 4.71 1.03
CA ASP A 98 -10.84 4.73 2.47
C ASP A 98 -11.80 3.71 3.11
N PRO A 99 -11.32 2.65 3.78
CA PRO A 99 -12.17 1.65 4.41
C PRO A 99 -12.89 2.15 5.67
N PHE A 100 -12.57 3.34 6.17
CA PHE A 100 -13.18 3.96 7.35
C PHE A 100 -14.19 5.06 7.01
N GLN A 101 -14.39 5.37 5.71
CA GLN A 101 -15.39 6.34 5.24
C GLN A 101 -15.24 7.73 5.89
N GLY A 102 -14.00 8.20 6.04
CA GLY A 102 -13.64 9.47 6.66
C GLY A 102 -13.61 9.44 8.19
N LYS A 103 -13.80 8.28 8.83
CA LYS A 103 -13.62 8.12 10.28
C LYS A 103 -12.16 7.80 10.60
N ARG A 104 -11.72 8.24 11.78
CA ARG A 104 -10.35 7.99 12.24
C ARG A 104 -10.19 6.53 12.66
N PRO A 105 -9.21 5.78 12.10
CA PRO A 105 -8.81 4.51 12.68
C PRO A 105 -8.11 4.75 14.02
N ARG A 106 -8.09 3.72 14.87
CA ARG A 106 -7.34 3.71 16.15
C ARG A 106 -5.87 3.42 15.92
N PHE A 107 -5.57 2.50 14.98
CA PHE A 107 -4.23 2.12 14.62
C PHE A 107 -4.08 2.05 13.11
N VAL A 108 -2.88 2.32 12.63
CA VAL A 108 -2.46 2.11 11.23
C VAL A 108 -1.14 1.35 11.24
N ARG A 109 -0.97 0.41 10.31
CA ARG A 109 0.29 -0.31 10.07
C ARG A 109 0.60 -0.35 8.58
N ALA A 110 1.83 -0.71 8.25
CA ALA A 110 2.23 -0.99 6.88
C ALA A 110 2.91 -2.35 6.79
N GLN A 111 2.41 -3.20 5.90
CA GLN A 111 2.91 -4.55 5.65
C GLN A 111 3.69 -4.58 4.34
N TYR A 112 4.66 -5.48 4.26
CA TYR A 112 5.52 -5.65 3.10
C TYR A 112 5.21 -6.99 2.43
N TYR A 113 4.87 -6.94 1.15
CA TYR A 113 4.40 -8.10 0.40
C TYR A 113 5.16 -8.26 -0.90
N LEU A 114 5.47 -9.51 -1.27
CA LEU A 114 5.94 -9.86 -2.60
C LEU A 114 4.75 -10.18 -3.49
N TYR A 115 4.65 -9.51 -4.64
CA TYR A 115 3.58 -9.69 -5.62
C TYR A 115 4.08 -10.39 -6.88
N ARG A 116 3.19 -11.19 -7.45
CA ARG A 116 3.29 -11.70 -8.82
C ARG A 116 1.91 -11.69 -9.47
N PHE A 117 1.87 -11.80 -10.78
CA PHE A 117 0.62 -12.11 -11.46
C PHE A 117 0.16 -13.53 -11.09
N THR A 118 -1.15 -13.73 -11.07
CA THR A 118 -1.72 -15.07 -11.02
C THR A 118 -1.47 -15.81 -12.33
N THR A 119 -1.35 -17.13 -12.24
CA THR A 119 -1.36 -18.00 -13.40
C THR A 119 -2.78 -18.08 -14.01
N PRO A 120 -2.93 -18.57 -15.25
CA PRO A 120 -4.26 -18.80 -15.83
C PRO A 120 -5.14 -19.73 -14.97
N ALA A 121 -4.57 -20.72 -14.30
CA ALA A 121 -5.32 -21.62 -13.42
C ALA A 121 -5.81 -20.90 -12.15
N GLU A 122 -4.92 -20.22 -11.43
CA GLU A 122 -5.27 -19.43 -10.24
C GLU A 122 -6.30 -18.34 -10.56
N ARG A 123 -6.18 -17.68 -11.72
CA ARG A 123 -7.13 -16.66 -12.16
C ARG A 123 -8.51 -17.24 -12.48
N ARG A 124 -8.58 -18.44 -13.07
CA ARG A 124 -9.87 -19.13 -13.31
C ARG A 124 -10.56 -19.51 -12.00
N GLU A 125 -9.80 -19.93 -11.00
CA GLU A 125 -10.33 -20.35 -9.70
C GLU A 125 -10.75 -19.18 -8.82
N THR A 126 -9.89 -18.16 -8.69
CA THR A 126 -10.07 -17.08 -7.69
C THR A 126 -10.65 -15.80 -8.28
N GLY A 127 -10.55 -15.62 -9.60
CA GLY A 127 -10.79 -14.35 -10.30
C GLY A 127 -9.72 -13.28 -10.05
N ALA A 128 -8.67 -13.57 -9.27
CA ALA A 128 -7.62 -12.61 -8.95
C ALA A 128 -6.65 -12.41 -10.12
N TRP A 129 -6.17 -11.17 -10.28
CA TRP A 129 -5.07 -10.83 -11.19
C TRP A 129 -3.71 -10.90 -10.51
N TRP A 130 -3.69 -10.71 -9.19
CA TRP A 130 -2.48 -10.64 -8.39
C TRP A 130 -2.51 -11.69 -7.29
N HIS A 131 -1.38 -12.35 -7.11
CA HIS A 131 -1.06 -13.14 -5.93
C HIS A 131 -0.05 -12.35 -5.11
N ARG A 132 -0.18 -12.36 -3.77
CA ARG A 132 0.78 -11.75 -2.87
C ARG A 132 1.11 -12.66 -1.70
N GLU A 133 2.34 -12.56 -1.22
CA GLU A 133 2.84 -13.26 -0.04
C GLU A 133 3.43 -12.26 0.95
N LEU A 134 3.10 -12.40 2.24
CA LEU A 134 3.62 -11.50 3.28
C LEU A 134 5.11 -11.79 3.44
N SER A 135 5.94 -10.78 3.15
CA SER A 135 7.39 -10.86 3.24
C SER A 135 7.91 -10.23 4.54
N GLY A 136 7.13 -9.33 5.16
CA GLY A 136 7.49 -8.77 6.46
C GLY A 136 6.62 -7.58 6.87
N ILE A 137 7.04 -6.91 7.94
CA ILE A 137 6.42 -5.69 8.43
C ILE A 137 7.24 -4.49 7.91
N TYR A 138 6.58 -3.53 7.26
CA TYR A 138 7.21 -2.31 6.80
C TYR A 138 7.22 -1.24 7.90
N VAL A 139 6.07 -1.02 8.54
CA VAL A 139 5.91 -0.19 9.75
C VAL A 139 4.98 -0.91 10.73
N PRO A 140 5.38 -1.11 11.99
CA PRO A 140 4.52 -1.73 13.00
C PRO A 140 3.28 -0.87 13.25
N ALA A 141 2.29 -1.42 13.97
CA ALA A 141 1.09 -0.68 14.30
C ALA A 141 1.41 0.59 15.12
N VAL A 142 0.98 1.73 14.62
CA VAL A 142 1.12 3.04 15.26
C VAL A 142 -0.26 3.65 15.52
N LYS A 143 -0.33 4.51 16.54
CA LYS A 143 -1.51 5.30 16.88
C LYS A 143 -1.10 6.75 17.15
N LEU A 144 -2.04 7.67 17.11
CA LEU A 144 -1.79 9.04 17.56
C LEU A 144 -1.46 9.02 19.06
N ARG A 145 -0.46 9.82 19.46
CA ARG A 145 -0.22 10.08 20.88
C ARG A 145 -1.43 10.87 21.40
N GLY A 146 -2.01 10.38 22.50
CA GLY A 146 -3.00 11.13 23.26
C GLY A 146 -2.35 12.26 24.04
#